data_AF-A0A2Z4INM4-F1
#
_entry.id   AF-A0A2Z4INM4-F1
#
_cell.length_a   1.000
_cell.length_b   1.000
_cell.length_c   1.000
_cell.angle_alpha   90.00
_cell.angle_beta   90.00
_cell.angle_gamma   90.00
#
_symmetry.space_group_name_H-M   'P 1'
#
loop_
_entity.id
_entity.type
_entity.pdbx_description
1 polymer ?
#
loop_
_entity_poly.entity_id
_entity_poly.type
_entity_poly.pdbx_seq_one_letter_code
_entity_poly.pdbx_strand_id
1 'polypeptide(L)'
;MIYLFIQHMQRHFDNIGEAIQQPKPWLIITAVFSIINQYIFSQWNFAIAFFIVFLIDTGGGAYTAWRTKKFSIKLFRDKLMDKSVAYFCIIIGYSVCTKMVLEGKSTNVIEYLDIPFYSLFVTAELFSIIRNWYRYKKWPVLLKIMSHFEGFDSETGKEKGNE
;
A
#
# COMPACT_ATOMS: atom_id res chain seq x y z
N MET A 1 -45.59 -32.79 -11.36
CA MET A 1 -44.21 -32.57 -11.84
C MET A 1 -43.81 -31.08 -11.75
N ILE A 2 -44.59 -30.16 -12.35
CA ILE A 2 -44.32 -28.71 -12.30
C ILE A 2 -44.31 -28.14 -10.87
N TYR A 3 -45.23 -28.56 -10.01
CA TYR A 3 -45.29 -28.08 -8.62
C TYR A 3 -44.05 -28.43 -7.78
N LEU A 4 -43.53 -29.65 -7.95
CA LEU A 4 -42.29 -30.08 -7.29
C LEU A 4 -41.08 -29.29 -7.77
N PHE A 5 -41.05 -28.94 -9.06
CA PHE A 5 -39.99 -28.11 -9.63
C PHE A 5 -40.02 -26.68 -9.06
N ILE A 6 -41.20 -26.06 -8.96
CA ILE A 6 -41.36 -24.71 -8.38
C ILE A 6 -40.94 -24.68 -6.91
N GLN A 7 -41.34 -25.68 -6.12
CA GLN A 7 -40.91 -25.78 -4.71
C GLN A 7 -39.40 -25.98 -4.57
N HIS A 8 -38.78 -26.73 -5.47
CA HIS A 8 -37.33 -26.92 -5.47
C HIS A 8 -36.58 -25.63 -5.81
N MET A 9 -37.09 -24.87 -6.78
CA MET A 9 -36.56 -23.56 -7.15
C MET A 9 -36.69 -22.54 -6.01
N GLN A 10 -37.85 -22.45 -5.36
CA GLN A 10 -38.05 -21.56 -4.21
C GLN A 10 -37.07 -21.87 -3.08
N ARG A 11 -36.94 -23.15 -2.68
CA ARG A 11 -35.93 -23.56 -1.70
C ARG A 11 -34.52 -23.17 -2.11
N HIS A 12 -34.18 -23.30 -3.40
CA HIS A 12 -32.86 -22.90 -3.87
C HIS A 12 -32.63 -21.40 -3.76
N PHE A 13 -33.62 -20.59 -4.10
CA PHE A 13 -33.55 -19.13 -3.97
C PHE A 13 -33.52 -18.67 -2.50
N ASP A 14 -34.30 -19.29 -1.62
CA ASP A 14 -34.30 -18.98 -0.20
C ASP A 14 -32.93 -19.31 0.43
N ASN A 15 -32.34 -20.46 0.08
CA ASN A 15 -31.00 -20.85 0.52
C ASN A 15 -29.90 -19.90 0.00
N ILE A 16 -30.06 -19.35 -1.21
CA ILE A 16 -29.14 -18.33 -1.75
C ILE A 16 -29.32 -17.00 -1.00
N GLY A 17 -30.57 -16.60 -0.74
CA GLY A 17 -30.89 -15.39 0.03
C GLY A 17 -30.31 -15.41 1.44
N GLU A 18 -30.46 -16.54 2.15
CA GLU A 18 -29.86 -16.75 3.47
C GLU A 18 -28.33 -16.74 3.43
N ALA A 19 -27.73 -17.36 2.40
CA ALA A 19 -26.28 -17.37 2.23
C ALA A 19 -25.70 -15.97 1.91
N ILE A 20 -26.48 -15.08 1.30
CA ILE A 20 -26.10 -13.68 1.06
C ILE A 20 -26.25 -12.84 2.33
N GLN A 21 -27.30 -13.06 3.13
CA GLN A 21 -27.52 -12.33 4.38
C GLN A 21 -26.54 -12.76 5.49
N GLN A 22 -26.14 -14.03 5.52
CA GLN A 22 -25.12 -14.56 6.43
C GLN A 22 -23.99 -15.19 5.63
N PRO A 23 -23.13 -14.37 5.00
CA PRO A 23 -22.01 -14.91 4.22
C PRO A 23 -21.14 -15.73 5.15
N LYS A 24 -21.02 -17.02 4.84
CA LYS A 24 -20.19 -17.92 5.64
C LYS A 24 -18.77 -17.34 5.67
N PRO A 25 -18.11 -17.25 6.84
CA PRO A 25 -16.79 -16.63 6.95
C PRO A 25 -15.76 -17.20 5.96
N TRP A 26 -15.84 -18.50 5.65
CA TRP A 26 -14.97 -19.14 4.68
C TRP A 26 -15.13 -18.63 3.23
N LEU A 27 -16.33 -18.19 2.81
CA LEU A 27 -16.55 -17.60 1.49
C LEU A 27 -15.88 -16.23 1.39
N ILE A 28 -15.99 -15.42 2.44
CA ILE A 28 -15.28 -14.13 2.53
C ILE A 28 -13.77 -14.37 2.50
N ILE A 29 -13.26 -15.29 3.32
CA ILE A 29 -11.84 -15.65 3.34
C ILE A 29 -11.38 -16.16 1.98
N THR A 30 -12.16 -17.00 1.30
CA THR A 30 -11.80 -17.55 -0.02
C THR A 30 -11.81 -16.47 -1.10
N ALA A 31 -12.80 -15.57 -1.10
CA ALA A 31 -12.85 -14.45 -2.02
C ALA A 31 -11.67 -13.49 -1.80
N VAL A 32 -11.38 -13.14 -0.54
CA VAL A 32 -10.22 -12.34 -0.16
C VAL A 32 -8.93 -13.04 -0.58
N PHE A 33 -8.78 -14.33 -0.31
CA PHE A 33 -7.59 -15.10 -0.68
C PHE A 33 -7.40 -15.18 -2.20
N SER A 34 -8.49 -15.34 -2.95
CA SER A 34 -8.47 -15.31 -4.42
C SER A 34 -8.00 -13.95 -4.95
N ILE A 35 -8.50 -12.85 -4.38
CA ILE A 35 -8.04 -11.49 -4.70
C ILE A 35 -6.55 -11.32 -4.36
N ILE A 36 -6.12 -11.76 -3.18
CA ILE A 36 -4.71 -11.69 -2.77
C ILE A 36 -3.84 -12.49 -3.75
N ASN A 37 -4.25 -13.70 -4.13
CA ASN A 37 -3.44 -14.54 -5.02
C ASN A 37 -3.39 -13.97 -6.45
N GLN A 38 -4.52 -13.48 -6.94
CA GLN A 38 -4.60 -12.91 -8.27
C GLN A 38 -3.87 -11.57 -8.36
N TYR A 39 -4.01 -10.68 -7.37
CA TYR A 39 -3.49 -9.33 -7.47
C TYR A 39 -2.18 -9.14 -6.69
N ILE A 40 -2.11 -9.58 -5.44
CA ILE A 40 -0.92 -9.32 -4.60
C ILE A 40 0.24 -10.28 -4.94
N PHE A 41 -0.04 -11.57 -5.14
CA PHE A 41 1.00 -12.60 -5.33
C PHE A 41 1.48 -12.78 -6.78
N SER A 42 0.93 -12.06 -7.74
CA SER A 42 1.44 -12.14 -9.12
C SER A 42 2.74 -11.35 -9.38
N GLN A 43 3.11 -10.46 -8.46
CA GLN A 43 4.26 -9.56 -8.57
C GLN A 43 5.14 -9.66 -7.31
N TRP A 44 5.62 -10.86 -6.97
CA TRP A 44 6.41 -11.10 -5.74
C TRP A 44 7.69 -10.27 -5.68
N ASN A 45 8.40 -10.11 -6.80
CA ASN A 45 9.65 -9.34 -6.83
C ASN A 45 9.40 -7.86 -6.48
N PHE A 46 8.28 -7.31 -6.97
CA PHE A 46 7.81 -5.97 -6.62
C PHE A 46 7.51 -5.88 -5.13
N ALA A 47 6.68 -6.79 -4.61
CA ALA A 47 6.30 -6.79 -3.20
C ALA A 47 7.51 -6.93 -2.26
N ILE A 48 8.50 -7.76 -2.61
CA ILE A 48 9.73 -7.95 -1.85
C ILE A 48 10.59 -6.67 -1.87
N ALA A 49 10.81 -6.06 -3.03
CA ALA A 49 11.54 -4.80 -3.14
C ALA A 49 10.87 -3.69 -2.32
N PHE A 50 9.53 -3.60 -2.41
CA PHE A 50 8.73 -2.67 -1.61
C PHE A 50 8.86 -2.93 -0.11
N PHE A 51 8.82 -4.19 0.31
CA PHE A 51 8.96 -4.56 1.71
C PHE A 51 10.35 -4.18 2.26
N ILE A 52 11.41 -4.35 1.47
CA ILE A 52 12.77 -3.93 1.88
C ILE A 52 12.83 -2.42 2.08
N VAL A 53 12.32 -1.63 1.12
CA VAL A 53 12.30 -0.16 1.23
C VAL A 53 11.48 0.29 2.44
N PHE A 54 10.30 -0.31 2.64
CA PHE A 54 9.44 -0.07 3.80
C PHE A 54 10.18 -0.31 5.13
N LEU A 55 10.91 -1.43 5.25
CA LEU A 55 11.66 -1.76 6.45
C LEU A 55 12.80 -0.77 6.70
N ILE A 56 13.51 -0.35 5.65
CA ILE A 56 14.61 0.61 5.76
C ILE A 56 14.06 1.97 6.24
N ASP A 57 12.99 2.48 5.64
CA ASP A 57 12.45 3.80 6.02
C ASP A 57 11.80 3.76 7.40
N THR A 58 11.02 2.71 7.69
CA THR A 58 10.40 2.52 9.01
C THR A 58 11.44 2.33 10.11
N GLY A 59 12.45 1.49 9.86
CA GLY A 59 13.56 1.26 10.77
C GLY A 59 14.40 2.51 11.00
N GLY A 60 14.70 3.26 9.93
CA GLY A 60 15.43 4.54 10.01
C GLY A 60 14.66 5.61 10.78
N GLY A 61 13.35 5.71 10.56
CA GLY A 61 12.46 6.60 11.31
C GLY A 61 12.36 6.22 12.79
N ALA A 62 12.20 4.93 13.09
CA ALA A 62 12.16 4.41 14.46
C ALA A 62 13.49 4.63 15.19
N TYR A 63 14.62 4.32 14.54
CA TYR A 63 15.96 4.56 15.07
C TYR A 63 16.17 6.04 15.39
N THR A 64 15.81 6.93 14.46
CA THR A 64 15.91 8.37 14.67
C THR A 64 15.04 8.86 15.83
N ALA A 65 13.79 8.38 15.92
CA ALA A 65 12.88 8.72 17.01
C ALA A 65 13.42 8.24 18.37
N TRP A 66 14.03 7.05 18.40
CA TRP A 66 14.67 6.50 19.58
C TRP A 66 15.87 7.33 20.01
N ARG A 67 16.77 7.66 19.08
CA ARG A 67 17.96 8.49 19.35
C ARG A 67 17.61 9.92 19.78
N THR A 68 16.52 10.48 19.29
CA THR A 68 16.03 11.82 19.64
C THR A 68 15.17 11.84 20.90
N LYS A 69 14.98 10.70 21.59
CA LYS A 69 14.12 10.53 22.77
C LYS A 69 12.65 10.93 22.54
N LYS A 70 12.19 10.88 21.29
CA LYS A 70 10.80 11.18 20.89
C LYS A 70 10.03 9.90 20.51
N PHE A 71 10.57 8.73 20.86
CA PHE A 71 9.94 7.46 20.56
C PHE A 71 8.71 7.25 21.45
N SER A 72 7.58 6.98 20.81
CA SER A 72 6.35 6.59 21.47
C SER A 72 5.80 5.36 20.74
N ILE A 73 5.51 4.30 21.48
CA ILE A 73 5.00 3.04 20.92
C ILE A 73 3.67 3.29 20.21
N LYS A 74 2.80 4.14 20.78
CA LYS A 74 1.53 4.52 20.16
C LYS A 74 1.78 5.22 18.82
N LEU A 75 2.64 6.23 18.80
CA LEU A 75 2.98 6.96 17.58
C LEU A 75 3.63 6.07 16.51
N PHE A 76 4.51 5.14 16.94
CA PHE A 76 5.16 4.18 16.06
C PHE A 76 4.13 3.25 15.41
N ARG A 77 3.23 2.67 16.20
CA ARG A 77 2.17 1.77 15.71
C ARG A 77 1.23 2.50 14.74
N ASP A 78 0.79 3.70 15.08
CA ASP A 78 -0.16 4.45 14.26
C ASP A 78 0.50 4.80 12.90
N LYS A 79 1.76 5.28 12.91
CA LYS A 79 2.52 5.54 11.67
C LYS A 79 2.83 4.28 10.87
N LEU A 80 3.10 3.16 11.54
CA LEU A 80 3.33 1.87 10.89
C LEU A 80 2.05 1.42 10.17
N MET A 81 0.89 1.59 10.81
CA MET A 81 -0.40 1.23 10.23
C MET A 81 -0.72 2.11 9.02
N ASP A 82 -0.59 3.44 9.13
CA ASP A 82 -0.83 4.37 8.03
C ASP A 82 0.03 4.05 6.81
N LYS A 83 1.33 3.79 7.04
CA LYS A 83 2.23 3.36 5.97
C LYS A 83 1.84 2.01 5.40
N SER A 84 1.53 1.03 6.24
CA SER A 84 1.14 -0.31 5.78
C SER A 84 -0.08 -0.22 4.86
N VAL A 85 -1.11 0.55 5.25
CA VAL A 85 -2.31 0.79 4.44
C VAL A 85 -1.96 1.48 3.13
N ALA A 86 -1.18 2.56 3.15
CA ALA A 86 -0.77 3.25 1.93
C ALA A 86 -0.03 2.29 0.96
N TYR A 87 0.89 1.48 1.47
CA TYR A 87 1.63 0.51 0.69
C TYR A 87 0.73 -0.58 0.12
N PHE A 88 -0.20 -1.13 0.91
CA PHE A 88 -1.17 -2.11 0.42
C PHE A 88 -2.03 -1.53 -0.70
N CYS A 89 -2.51 -0.28 -0.56
CA CYS A 89 -3.27 0.40 -1.60
C CYS A 89 -2.46 0.57 -2.89
N ILE A 90 -1.18 0.94 -2.78
CA ILE A 90 -0.27 1.10 -3.92
C ILE A 90 -0.04 -0.25 -4.62
N ILE A 91 0.24 -1.32 -3.88
CA ILE A 91 0.48 -2.66 -4.45
C ILE A 91 -0.77 -3.19 -5.15
N ILE A 92 -1.93 -3.09 -4.50
CA ILE A 92 -3.20 -3.54 -5.08
C ILE A 92 -3.54 -2.69 -6.30
N GLY A 93 -3.42 -1.36 -6.22
CA GLY A 93 -3.68 -0.45 -7.33
C GLY A 93 -2.78 -0.74 -8.53
N TYR A 94 -1.47 -0.87 -8.32
CA TYR A 94 -0.51 -1.23 -9.37
C TYR A 94 -0.85 -2.58 -10.01
N SER A 95 -1.19 -3.59 -9.19
CA SER A 95 -1.57 -4.91 -9.71
C SER A 95 -2.88 -4.91 -10.49
N VAL A 96 -3.90 -4.18 -10.02
CA VAL A 96 -5.16 -4.01 -10.73
C VAL A 96 -4.90 -3.34 -12.07
N CYS A 97 -4.16 -2.24 -12.06
CA CYS A 97 -3.77 -1.53 -13.27
C CYS A 97 -3.09 -2.51 -14.24
N THR A 98 -1.98 -3.17 -13.87
CA THR A 98 -1.18 -4.03 -14.77
C THR A 98 -2.00 -5.15 -15.42
N LYS A 99 -3.15 -5.51 -14.85
CA LYS A 99 -4.04 -6.58 -15.33
C LYS A 99 -5.28 -6.06 -16.04
N MET A 100 -5.47 -4.76 -16.16
CA MET A 100 -6.56 -4.19 -16.94
C MET A 100 -6.33 -4.47 -18.43
N VAL A 101 -7.10 -5.39 -18.97
CA VAL A 101 -7.15 -5.65 -20.41
C VAL A 101 -8.14 -4.69 -21.05
N LEU A 102 -7.64 -3.72 -21.82
CA LEU A 102 -8.46 -2.86 -22.67
C LEU A 102 -8.66 -3.56 -24.03
N GLU A 103 -9.91 -3.89 -24.35
CA GLU A 103 -10.37 -4.26 -25.71
C GLU A 103 -9.65 -5.48 -26.35
N GLY A 104 -9.36 -6.53 -25.57
CA GLY A 104 -8.87 -7.80 -26.10
C GLY A 104 -7.45 -7.77 -26.69
N LYS A 105 -6.75 -6.62 -26.62
CA LYS A 105 -5.32 -6.54 -26.86
C LYS A 105 -4.60 -6.59 -25.52
N SER A 106 -3.61 -7.47 -25.40
CA SER A 106 -2.67 -7.52 -24.28
C SER A 106 -1.69 -6.34 -24.32
N THR A 107 -2.16 -5.14 -24.69
CA THR A 107 -1.35 -3.93 -24.63
C THR A 107 -1.19 -3.64 -23.16
N ASN A 108 -0.08 -4.11 -22.61
CA ASN A 108 0.35 -3.85 -21.25
C ASN A 108 0.82 -2.39 -21.19
N VAL A 109 -0.11 -1.43 -21.36
CA VAL A 109 0.18 0.02 -21.34
C VAL A 109 0.95 0.40 -20.07
N ILE A 110 0.83 -0.43 -19.04
CA ILE A 110 1.47 -0.23 -17.75
C ILE A 110 2.90 -0.76 -17.68
N GLU A 111 3.35 -1.65 -18.57
CA GLU A 111 4.80 -1.91 -18.71
C GLU A 111 5.57 -0.62 -19.03
N TYR A 112 4.95 0.33 -19.74
CA TYR A 112 5.53 1.66 -19.97
C TYR A 112 5.43 2.60 -18.77
N LEU A 113 4.50 2.32 -17.84
CA LEU A 113 4.32 3.09 -16.61
C LEU A 113 5.13 2.52 -15.44
N ASP A 114 5.69 1.32 -15.57
CA ASP A 114 6.56 0.71 -14.57
C ASP A 114 7.69 1.66 -14.19
N ILE A 115 8.52 2.08 -15.15
CA ILE A 115 9.69 2.93 -14.87
C ILE A 115 9.28 4.26 -14.19
N PRO A 116 8.30 5.04 -14.71
CA PRO A 116 7.83 6.24 -14.03
C PRO A 116 7.29 5.98 -12.63
N PHE A 117 6.50 4.92 -12.45
CA PHE A 117 5.90 4.57 -11.16
C PHE A 117 6.96 4.17 -10.13
N TYR A 118 7.89 3.28 -10.51
CA TYR A 118 9.05 2.92 -9.68
C TYR A 118 9.88 4.14 -9.32
N SER A 119 10.15 5.02 -10.30
CA SER A 119 10.93 6.23 -10.07
C SER A 119 10.25 7.18 -9.08
N LEU A 120 8.96 7.44 -9.24
CA LEU A 120 8.18 8.29 -8.33
C LEU A 120 8.15 7.70 -6.92
N PHE A 121 7.87 6.40 -6.80
CA PHE A 121 7.81 5.71 -5.53
C PHE A 121 9.17 5.72 -4.81
N VAL A 122 10.24 5.29 -5.49
CA VAL A 122 11.59 5.28 -4.92
C VAL A 122 12.03 6.68 -4.52
N THR A 123 11.68 7.70 -5.31
CA THR A 123 11.98 9.10 -4.98
C THR A 123 11.25 9.55 -3.71
N ALA A 124 9.96 9.21 -3.57
CA ALA A 124 9.18 9.55 -2.38
C ALA A 124 9.75 8.90 -1.11
N GLU A 125 10.11 7.62 -1.19
CA GLU A 125 10.70 6.88 -0.06
C GLU A 125 12.11 7.36 0.28
N LEU A 126 12.95 7.59 -0.74
CA LEU A 126 14.28 8.15 -0.54
C LEU A 126 14.20 9.53 0.12
N PHE A 127 13.20 10.34 -0.25
CA PHE A 127 12.97 11.63 0.37
C PHE A 127 12.56 11.50 1.84
N SER A 128 11.68 10.56 2.18
CA SER A 128 11.32 10.23 3.58
C SER A 128 12.56 9.86 4.41
N ILE A 129 13.42 9.00 3.85
CA ILE A 129 14.67 8.56 4.49
C ILE A 129 15.59 9.76 4.71
N ILE A 130 15.90 10.52 3.66
CA ILE A 130 16.80 11.70 3.71
C ILE A 130 16.31 12.70 4.76
N ARG A 131 14.99 12.95 4.81
CA ARG A 131 14.37 13.85 5.77
C ARG A 131 14.55 13.35 7.21
N ASN A 132 14.30 12.07 7.46
CA ASN A 132 14.53 11.47 8.78
C ASN A 132 16.00 11.61 9.22
N TRP A 133 16.95 11.35 8.32
CA TRP A 133 18.38 11.51 8.60
C TRP A 133 18.79 12.96 8.85
N TYR A 134 18.24 13.92 8.08
CA TYR A 134 18.50 15.34 8.33
C TYR A 134 17.97 15.78 9.70
N ARG A 135 16.77 15.34 10.10
CA ARG A 135 16.23 15.64 11.44
C ARG A 135 17.13 15.12 12.57
N TYR A 136 17.87 14.04 12.33
CA TYR A 136 18.82 13.50 13.30
C TYR A 136 20.16 14.25 13.32
N LYS A 137 20.81 14.40 12.16
CA LYS A 137 22.22 14.84 12.06
C LYS A 137 22.41 16.27 11.56
N LYS A 138 21.38 16.89 10.97
CA LYS A 138 21.42 18.22 10.34
C LYS A 138 22.58 18.40 9.36
N TRP A 139 22.91 17.37 8.57
CA TRP A 139 24.01 17.45 7.62
C TRP A 139 23.71 18.47 6.50
N PRO A 140 24.65 19.37 6.19
CA PRO A 140 24.44 20.44 5.20
C PRO A 140 24.27 19.90 3.77
N VAL A 141 24.86 18.73 3.48
CA VAL A 141 24.67 18.04 2.19
C VAL A 141 23.21 17.61 2.00
N LEU A 142 22.57 17.07 3.06
CA LEU A 142 21.16 16.67 3.01
C LEU A 142 20.24 17.89 2.90
N LEU A 143 20.59 19.01 3.56
CA LEU A 143 19.88 20.27 3.41
C LEU A 143 19.90 20.76 1.96
N LYS A 144 21.08 20.73 1.31
CA LYS A 144 21.23 21.14 -0.10
C LYS A 144 20.42 20.25 -1.04
N ILE A 145 20.31 18.95 -0.75
CA ILE A 145 19.47 18.05 -1.53
C ILE A 145 17.99 18.41 -1.32
N MET A 146 17.56 18.56 -0.07
CA MET A 146 16.15 18.82 0.25
C MET A 146 15.66 20.23 -0.12
N SER A 147 16.53 21.23 -0.21
CA SER A 147 16.15 22.60 -0.58
C SER A 147 15.59 22.72 -2.01
N HIS A 148 15.79 21.69 -2.84
CA HIS A 148 15.25 21.62 -4.19
C HIS A 148 13.83 21.04 -4.25
N PHE A 149 13.30 20.56 -3.12
CA PHE A 149 11.97 19.94 -3.05
C PHE A 149 10.98 20.85 -2.32
N GLU A 150 9.84 21.11 -2.95
CA GLU A 150 8.75 21.88 -2.34
C GLU A 150 8.18 21.16 -1.12
N GLY A 151 7.83 21.92 -0.07
CA GLY A 151 7.25 21.39 1.17
C GLY A 151 8.24 21.08 2.30
N PHE A 152 9.56 21.21 2.09
CA PHE A 152 10.56 21.08 3.16
C PHE A 152 10.81 22.42 3.87
N ASP A 153 10.66 22.46 5.19
CA ASP A 153 11.07 23.59 6.02
C ASP A 153 12.51 23.39 6.52
N SER A 154 13.43 24.23 6.03
CA SER A 154 14.84 24.21 6.38
C SER A 154 15.14 24.54 7.83
N GLU A 155 14.28 25.31 8.50
CA GLU A 155 14.47 25.73 9.90
C GLU A 155 14.03 24.63 10.87
N THR A 156 12.88 24.01 10.62
CA THR A 156 12.29 23.01 11.53
C THR A 156 12.58 21.55 11.11
N GLY A 157 12.96 21.32 9.85
CA GLY A 157 13.08 19.99 9.26
C GLY A 157 11.75 19.25 9.12
N LYS A 158 10.62 19.95 9.17
CA LYS A 158 9.26 19.42 9.03
C LYS A 158 8.67 19.76 7.64
N GLU A 159 7.47 19.23 7.36
CA GLU A 159 6.65 19.66 6.24
C GLU A 159 6.06 21.04 6.50
N LYS A 160 6.12 21.93 5.50
CA LYS A 160 5.34 23.18 5.50
C LYS A 160 3.84 22.82 5.48
N GLY A 161 3.16 22.99 6.61
CA GLY A 161 1.72 22.74 6.75
C GLY A 161 1.29 21.79 7.88
N ASN A 162 2.24 21.15 8.59
CA ASN A 162 1.96 20.38 9.81
C ASN A 162 2.40 21.19 11.06
N GLU A 163 1.67 22.27 11.33
CA GLU A 163 1.64 22.93 12.65
C GLU A 163 0.49 22.38 13.49
#